data_AF-K0BEW6-F1
#
_entry.id   AF-K0BEW6-F1
#
_cell.length_a   1.000
_cell.length_b   1.000
_cell.length_c   1.000
_cell.angle_alpha   90.00
_cell.angle_beta   90.00
_cell.angle_gamma   90.00
#
_symmetry.space_group_name_H-M   'P 1'
#
loop_
_entity.id
_entity.type
_entity.pdbx_description
1 polymer ?
#
loop_
_entity_poly.entity_id
_entity_poly.type
_entity_poly.pdbx_seq_one_letter_code
_entity_poly.pdbx_strand_id
1 'polypeptide(L)' 'MKETKIYEGKILGLSVFNGKIEGREVKREVIKHRGAAAMLAFDEEKK' A
#
# COMPACT_ATOMS: atom_id res chain seq x y z
N MET A 1 6.37 6.44 -13.88
CA MET A 1 5.04 6.92 -13.46
C MET A 1 5.25 8.04 -12.45
N LYS A 2 4.63 9.20 -12.65
CA LYS A 2 4.73 10.31 -11.70
C LYS A 2 3.74 10.06 -10.56
N GLU A 3 4.22 10.08 -9.33
CA GLU A 3 3.38 9.98 -8.13
C GLU A 3 2.85 11.37 -7.76
N THR A 4 1.59 11.45 -7.33
CA THR A 4 1.01 12.64 -6.70
C THR A 4 0.27 12.23 -5.45
N LYS A 5 0.73 12.73 -4.30
CA LYS A 5 0.04 12.55 -3.02
C LYS A 5 -1.19 13.45 -3.01
N ILE A 6 -2.37 12.88 -2.78
CA ILE A 6 -3.64 13.62 -2.80
C ILE A 6 -4.32 13.68 -1.44
N TYR A 7 -3.95 12.79 -0.50
CA TYR A 7 -4.45 12.81 0.86
C TYR A 7 -3.42 12.24 1.82
N GLU A 8 -3.36 12.81 3.03
CA GLU A 8 -2.62 12.26 4.17
C GLU A 8 -3.50 12.22 5.41
N GLY A 9 -3.71 11.01 5.92
CA GLY A 9 -4.37 10.76 7.20
C GLY A 9 -3.37 10.29 8.27
N LYS A 10 -3.89 10.01 9.46
CA LYS A 10 -3.06 9.60 10.62
C LYS A 10 -2.36 8.25 10.41
N ILE A 11 -3.02 7.32 9.71
CA ILE A 11 -2.56 5.93 9.54
C ILE A 11 -2.36 5.58 8.05
N LEU A 12 -3.19 6.18 7.19
CA LEU A 12 -3.21 5.93 5.74
C LEU A 12 -2.98 7.22 4.96
N GLY A 13 -2.23 7.11 3.87
CA GLY A 13 -2.16 8.14 2.82
C GLY A 13 -2.76 7.62 1.51
N LEU A 14 -3.09 8.53 0.60
CA LEU A 14 -3.55 8.18 -0.75
C LEU A 14 -2.68 8.89 -1.79
N SER A 15 -2.14 8.09 -2.72
CA SER A 15 -1.36 8.58 -3.86
C SER A 15 -2.00 8.13 -5.17
N VAL A 16 -1.95 9.01 -6.17
CA VAL A 16 -2.31 8.70 -7.56
C VAL A 16 -1.03 8.56 -8.38
N PHE A 17 -0.97 7.52 -9.20
CA PHE A 17 0.07 7.30 -10.19
C PHE A 17 -0.55 7.34 -11.58
N ASN A 18 -0.06 8.26 -12.41
CA ASN A 18 -0.42 8.30 -13.82
C ASN A 18 0.73 7.72 -14.65
N GLY A 19 0.39 6.94 -15.66
CA GLY A 19 1.35 6.34 -16.56
C GLY A 19 0.73 5.75 -17.83
N LYS A 20 1.61 5.21 -18.66
CA LYS A 20 1.25 4.49 -19.88
C LYS A 20 1.70 3.05 -19.75
N ILE A 21 0.79 2.10 -19.95
CA ILE A 21 1.07 0.66 -19.97
C ILE A 21 0.55 0.15 -21.31
N GLU A 22 1.41 -0.50 -22.11
CA GLU A 22 1.03 -1.07 -23.42
C GLU A 22 0.29 -0.08 -24.33
N GLY A 23 0.74 1.17 -24.36
CA GLY A 23 0.10 2.20 -25.19
C GLY A 23 -1.12 2.87 -24.56
N ARG A 24 -1.68 2.34 -23.47
CA ARG A 24 -2.89 2.86 -22.80
C ARG A 24 -2.55 3.73 -21.61
N GLU A 25 -3.27 4.83 -21.44
CA GLU A 25 -3.20 5.64 -20.23
C GLU A 25 -3.87 4.90 -19.07
N VAL A 26 -3.16 4.84 -17.95
CA VAL A 26 -3.63 4.16 -16.74
C VAL A 26 -3.41 5.07 -15.55
N LYS A 27 -4.45 5.18 -14.71
CA LYS A 27 -4.42 5.82 -13.40
C LYS A 27 -4.50 4.74 -12.33
N ARG A 28 -3.56 4.72 -11.39
CA ARG A 28 -3.60 3.84 -10.21
C ARG A 28 -3.74 4.68 -8.95
N GLU A 29 -4.71 4.33 -8.11
CA GLU A 29 -4.87 4.88 -6.77
C GLU A 29 -4.28 3.88 -5.78
N VAL A 30 -3.36 4.34 -4.93
CA VAL A 30 -2.59 3.48 -4.04
C VAL A 30 -2.73 4.00 -2.62
N ILE A 31 -3.26 3.13 -1.75
CA ILE A 31 -3.28 3.35 -0.32
C ILE A 31 -1.88 3.13 0.23
N LYS A 32 -1.30 4.17 0.83
CA LYS A 32 -0.04 4.11 1.55
C LYS A 32 -0.34 3.76 3.00
N HIS A 33 0.27 2.69 3.49
CA HIS A 33 0.18 2.27 4.89
C HIS A 33 1.58 1.93 5.40
N ARG A 34 1.78 2.05 6.71
CA ARG A 34 3.03 1.60 7.35
C ARG A 34 3.14 0.08 7.20
N GLY A 35 4.35 -0.43 7.03
CA GLY A 35 4.57 -1.87 7.10
C GLY A 35 4.07 -2.42 8.44
N ALA A 36 3.55 -3.64 8.42
CA ALA A 36 3.18 -4.36 9.62
C ALA A 36 3.91 -5.71 9.65
N ALA A 37 4.17 -6.21 10.84
CA ALA A 37 4.71 -7.54 11.07
C ALA A 37 3.70 -8.36 11.88
N ALA A 38 3.70 -9.66 11.69
CA ALA A 38 2.95 -10.61 12.49
C ALA A 38 3.89 -11.72 12.97
N MET A 39 3.59 -12.31 14.13
CA MET A 39 4.34 -13.41 14.71
C MET A 39 3.38 -14.56 14.99
N LEU A 40 3.77 -15.77 14.58
CA LEU A 40 3.10 -16.99 14.98
C LEU A 40 3.83 -17.52 16.22
N ALA A 41 3.21 -17.40 17.38
CA ALA A 41 3.74 -17.93 18.63
C ALA A 41 3.30 -19.39 18.80
N PHE A 42 4.26 -20.29 19.00
CA PHE A 42 3.99 -21.69 19.32
C PHE A 42 4.08 -21.89 20.83
N ASP A 43 3.09 -22.58 21.38
CA ASP A 43 3.07 -23.02 22.78
C ASP A 43 3.31 -24.54 22.78
N GLU A 44 4.47 -24.98 23.29
CA GLU A 44 4.85 -26.39 23.30
C GLU A 44 4.05 -27.22 24.31
N GLU A 45 3.43 -26.58 25.31
CA GLU A 45 2.67 -27.24 26.38
C GLU A 45 1.18 -27.39 26.03
N LYS A 46 0.69 -26.67 25.02
CA LYS A 46 -0.72 -26.71 24.56
C LYS A 46 -0.89 -27.37 23.19
N LYS A 47 -0.23 -28.50 22.99
CA LYS A 47 -0.51 -29.39 21.85
C LYS A 47 -1.86 -30.09 21.98
#